data_AF-A0A1Y1XCY2-F1
#
_entry.id   AF-A0A1Y1XCY2-F1
#
_cell.length_a   1.000
_cell.length_b   1.000
_cell.length_c   1.000
_cell.angle_alpha   90.00
_cell.angle_beta   90.00
_cell.angle_gamma   90.00
#
_symmetry.space_group_name_H-M   'P 1'
#
loop_
_entity.id
_entity.type
_entity.pdbx_description
1 polymer ?
#
loop_
_entity_poly.entity_id
_entity_poly.type
_entity_poly.pdbx_seq_one_letter_code
_entity_poly.pdbx_strand_id
1 'polypeptide(L)'
;MINSTEIPFPEDWDSTNAGAVNFYEKCLEYVEKSEDFNFILDMSLFFKIFGFLCILYMIVVNVMLFIYRDSYIFKRQCRTYFGGLLVGSLIISGDTYFLEIYYQHYPCIIHHLLTGIGYPLYLGSAGLIIIRYYKYYYKSQIAYFKSFFEF
;
A
#
# COMPACT_ATOMS: atom_id res chain seq x y z
N MET A 1 42.46 0.16 15.85
CA MET A 1 43.05 0.90 14.71
C MET A 1 42.56 0.20 13.46
N ILE A 2 41.45 0.68 12.89
CA ILE A 2 40.87 0.11 11.68
C ILE A 2 41.67 0.68 10.52
N ASN A 3 42.35 -0.20 9.80
CA ASN A 3 43.13 0.13 8.61
C ASN A 3 42.12 0.50 7.52
N SER A 4 42.05 1.79 7.15
CA SER A 4 41.16 2.29 6.12
C SER A 4 41.63 1.82 4.74
N THR A 5 41.32 0.58 4.38
CA THR A 5 41.04 0.28 2.97
C THR A 5 39.77 1.06 2.64
N GLU A 6 39.93 2.25 2.06
CA GLU A 6 38.82 3.08 1.59
C GLU A 6 37.98 2.23 0.63
N ILE A 7 36.82 1.77 1.11
CA ILE A 7 35.84 1.12 0.25
C ILE A 7 35.38 2.23 -0.72
N PRO A 8 35.51 2.05 -2.04
CA PRO A 8 35.13 3.10 -2.98
C PRO A 8 33.61 3.29 -2.97
N PHE A 9 33.18 4.54 -3.13
CA PHE A 9 31.78 4.88 -3.35
C PHE A 9 31.28 4.12 -4.60
N PRO A 10 30.08 3.49 -4.56
CA PRO A 10 29.57 2.72 -5.69
C PRO A 10 29.51 3.57 -6.97
N GLU A 11 30.05 3.05 -8.08
CA GLU A 11 30.14 3.79 -9.36
C GLU A 11 28.78 4.05 -10.01
N ASP A 12 27.79 3.23 -9.68
CA ASP A 12 26.40 3.30 -10.13
C ASP A 12 25.58 4.34 -9.34
N TRP A 13 26.12 4.88 -8.25
CA TRP A 13 25.42 5.85 -7.40
C TRP A 13 25.79 7.28 -7.76
N ASP A 14 24.82 8.18 -7.61
CA ASP A 14 25.04 9.60 -7.85
C ASP A 14 25.69 10.25 -6.62
N SER A 15 26.98 10.59 -6.75
CA SER A 15 27.75 11.27 -5.70
C SER A 15 27.32 12.71 -5.45
N THR A 16 26.48 13.29 -6.31
CA THR A 16 25.89 14.63 -6.10
C THR A 16 24.59 14.57 -5.30
N ASN A 17 24.01 13.38 -5.14
CA ASN A 17 22.80 13.18 -4.35
C ASN A 17 23.13 13.08 -2.86
N ALA A 18 22.75 14.11 -2.10
CA ALA A 18 22.98 14.17 -0.64
C ALA A 18 22.39 12.96 0.13
N GLY A 19 21.34 12.33 -0.38
CA GLY A 19 20.77 11.12 0.22
C GLY A 19 21.67 9.90 0.07
N ALA A 20 22.26 9.71 -1.11
CA ALA A 20 23.15 8.59 -1.40
C ALA A 20 24.46 8.71 -0.59
N VAL A 21 25.02 9.92 -0.49
CA VAL A 21 26.21 10.20 0.32
C VAL A 21 25.95 9.96 1.80
N ASN A 22 24.82 10.43 2.34
CA ASN A 22 24.44 10.23 3.74
C ASN A 22 24.20 8.75 4.08
N PHE A 23 23.60 7.99 3.15
CA PHE A 23 23.43 6.55 3.32
C PHE A 23 24.79 5.82 3.32
N TYR A 24 25.66 6.13 2.37
CA TYR A 24 27.01 5.59 2.28
C TYR A 24 27.80 5.84 3.57
N GLU A 25 27.85 7.08 4.06
CA GLU A 25 28.55 7.45 5.30
C GLU A 25 28.04 6.69 6.53
N LYS A 26 26.72 6.48 6.63
CA LYS A 26 26.11 5.73 7.75
C LYS A 26 26.37 4.23 7.69
N CYS A 27 26.45 3.66 6.50
CA CYS A 27 26.54 2.23 6.31
C CYS A 27 27.99 1.73 6.13
N LEU A 28 28.94 2.63 5.88
CA LEU A 28 30.36 2.30 5.64
C LEU A 28 30.99 1.43 6.73
N GLU A 29 30.61 1.65 7.99
CA GLU A 29 31.14 0.89 9.13
C GLU A 29 30.65 -0.58 9.19
N TYR A 30 29.60 -0.91 8.44
CA TYR A 30 28.93 -2.21 8.46
C TYR A 30 29.18 -3.05 7.20
N VAL A 31 30.06 -2.56 6.32
CA VAL A 31 30.27 -3.09 4.96
C VAL A 31 31.74 -3.43 4.75
N GLU A 32 32.02 -4.58 4.14
CA GLU A 32 33.40 -5.00 3.82
C GLU A 32 33.76 -4.72 2.35
N LYS A 33 32.76 -4.69 1.45
CA LYS A 33 32.91 -4.44 0.02
C LYS A 33 31.81 -3.53 -0.52
N SER A 34 32.10 -2.79 -1.60
CA SER A 34 31.12 -1.91 -2.25
C SER A 34 29.83 -2.64 -2.66
N GLU A 35 29.91 -3.94 -2.95
CA GLU A 35 28.76 -4.79 -3.29
C GLU A 35 27.81 -5.04 -2.10
N ASP A 36 28.30 -4.99 -0.84
CA ASP A 36 27.46 -5.27 0.33
C ASP A 36 26.47 -4.13 0.61
N PHE A 37 26.72 -2.93 0.08
CA PHE A 37 25.72 -1.84 0.13
C PHE A 37 24.43 -2.22 -0.59
N ASN A 38 24.52 -3.00 -1.68
CA ASN A 38 23.34 -3.51 -2.39
C ASN A 38 22.64 -4.62 -1.59
N PHE A 39 23.39 -5.39 -0.80
CA PHE A 39 22.82 -6.42 0.08
C PHE A 39 22.06 -5.81 1.26
N ILE A 40 22.54 -4.68 1.82
CA ILE A 40 21.84 -3.93 2.87
C ILE A 40 20.51 -3.36 2.33
N LEU A 41 20.47 -2.97 1.06
CA LEU A 41 19.28 -2.45 0.41
C LEU A 41 18.32 -3.55 -0.03
N ASP A 42 18.78 -4.79 -0.23
CA ASP A 42 17.90 -5.88 -0.65
C ASP A 42 17.03 -6.39 0.51
N MET A 43 15.74 -6.51 0.23
CA MET A 43 14.77 -6.99 1.20
C MET A 43 14.92 -8.50 1.45
N SER A 44 14.78 -8.90 2.72
CA SER A 44 14.83 -10.30 3.11
C SER A 44 13.84 -11.16 2.31
N LEU A 45 14.22 -12.40 1.97
CA LEU A 45 13.36 -13.36 1.28
C LEU A 45 12.03 -13.56 2.04
N PHE A 46 12.08 -13.56 3.37
CA PHE A 46 10.91 -13.65 4.23
C PHE A 46 9.92 -12.51 3.96
N PHE A 47 10.40 -11.27 3.86
CA PHE A 47 9.57 -10.11 3.54
C PHE A 47 8.95 -10.23 2.14
N LYS A 48 9.74 -10.67 1.14
CA LYS A 48 9.27 -10.88 -0.23
C LYS A 48 8.11 -11.89 -0.28
N ILE A 49 8.23 -13.02 0.42
CA ILE A 49 7.19 -14.06 0.51
C ILE A 49 5.97 -13.53 1.27
N PHE A 50 6.18 -12.88 2.41
CA PHE A 50 5.10 -12.33 3.22
C PHE A 50 4.27 -11.30 2.45
N GLY A 51 4.92 -10.34 1.78
CA GLY A 51 4.23 -9.34 0.98
C GLY A 51 3.44 -9.97 -0.18
N PHE A 52 4.01 -10.98 -0.85
CA PHE A 52 3.31 -11.73 -1.89
C PHE A 52 2.03 -12.41 -1.35
N LEU A 53 2.12 -13.07 -0.20
CA LEU A 53 0.96 -13.72 0.45
C LEU A 53 -0.12 -12.70 0.83
N CYS A 54 0.26 -11.52 1.31
CA CYS A 54 -0.68 -10.42 1.62
C CYS A 54 -1.42 -9.94 0.37
N ILE A 55 -0.70 -9.70 -0.74
CA ILE A 55 -1.31 -9.31 -2.01
C ILE A 55 -2.23 -10.41 -2.54
N LEU A 56 -1.78 -11.67 -2.51
CA LEU A 56 -2.59 -12.81 -2.93
C LEU A 56 -3.87 -12.94 -2.10
N TYR A 57 -3.77 -12.80 -0.78
CA TYR A 57 -4.92 -12.78 0.11
C TYR A 57 -5.91 -11.67 -0.25
N MET A 58 -5.42 -10.46 -0.51
CA MET A 58 -6.28 -9.36 -0.96
C MET A 58 -6.97 -9.69 -2.28
N ILE A 59 -6.28 -10.26 -3.26
CA ILE A 59 -6.88 -10.69 -4.54
C ILE A 59 -8.00 -11.72 -4.27
N VAL A 60 -7.76 -12.71 -3.42
CA VAL A 60 -8.77 -13.73 -3.06
C VAL A 60 -9.99 -13.08 -2.41
N VAL A 61 -9.79 -12.19 -1.45
CA VAL A 61 -10.88 -11.44 -0.79
C VAL A 61 -11.65 -10.62 -1.82
N ASN A 62 -10.97 -9.92 -2.72
CA ASN A 62 -11.57 -9.14 -3.81
C ASN A 62 -12.45 -10.02 -4.72
N VAL A 63 -11.96 -11.19 -5.13
CA VAL A 63 -12.70 -12.15 -5.96
C VAL A 63 -13.94 -12.67 -5.23
N MET A 64 -13.79 -13.07 -3.96
CA MET A 64 -14.92 -13.52 -3.14
C MET A 64 -16.00 -12.43 -3.03
N LEU A 65 -15.59 -11.20 -2.72
CA LEU A 65 -16.50 -10.07 -2.61
C LEU A 65 -17.20 -9.76 -3.93
N PHE A 66 -16.50 -9.93 -5.06
CA PHE A 66 -17.10 -9.78 -6.38
C PHE A 66 -18.14 -10.86 -6.66
N ILE A 67 -17.89 -12.12 -6.28
CA ILE A 67 -18.87 -13.21 -6.39
C ILE A 67 -20.12 -12.90 -5.55
N TYR A 68 -19.93 -12.43 -4.31
CA TYR A 68 -21.03 -12.11 -3.39
C TYR A 68 -21.68 -10.73 -3.62
N ARG A 69 -21.34 -10.01 -4.70
CA ARG A 69 -21.82 -8.66 -4.99
C ARG A 69 -23.35 -8.53 -5.04
N ASP A 70 -24.05 -9.63 -5.31
CA ASP A 70 -25.52 -9.69 -5.41
C ASP A 70 -26.25 -9.80 -4.07
N SER A 71 -25.50 -10.04 -3.00
CA SER A 71 -26.03 -10.08 -1.64
C SER A 71 -26.63 -8.72 -1.22
N TYR A 72 -27.70 -8.78 -0.43
CA TYR A 72 -28.42 -7.60 0.07
C TYR A 72 -27.50 -6.59 0.80
N ILE A 73 -26.51 -7.10 1.53
CA ILE A 73 -25.52 -6.30 2.27
C ILE A 73 -24.78 -5.33 1.33
N PHE A 74 -24.30 -5.81 0.17
CA PHE A 74 -23.58 -4.99 -0.81
C PHE A 74 -24.49 -4.03 -1.57
N LYS A 75 -25.76 -4.39 -1.79
CA LYS A 75 -26.74 -3.46 -2.36
C LYS A 75 -26.98 -2.26 -1.43
N ARG A 76 -26.95 -2.47 -0.10
CA ARG A 76 -27.10 -1.41 0.90
C ARG A 76 -25.86 -0.51 1.01
N GLN A 77 -24.66 -1.06 0.91
CA GLN A 77 -23.39 -0.32 1.10
C GLN A 77 -22.83 0.36 -0.17
N CYS A 78 -23.59 0.36 -1.27
CA CYS A 78 -23.19 0.90 -2.57
C CYS A 78 -21.94 0.25 -3.17
N ARG A 79 -22.20 -0.70 -4.06
CA ARG A 79 -21.22 -1.47 -4.84
C ARG A 79 -20.09 -0.63 -5.44
N THR A 80 -20.39 0.57 -5.94
CA THR A 80 -19.39 1.43 -6.60
C THR A 80 -18.28 1.87 -5.66
N TYR A 81 -18.62 2.33 -4.45
CA TYR A 81 -17.61 2.77 -3.49
C TYR A 81 -16.85 1.58 -2.93
N PHE A 82 -17.54 0.46 -2.72
CA PHE A 82 -16.87 -0.76 -2.32
C PHE A 82 -15.83 -1.20 -3.37
N GLY A 83 -16.19 -1.19 -4.66
CA GLY A 83 -15.25 -1.44 -5.75
C GLY A 83 -14.07 -0.47 -5.78
N GLY A 84 -14.32 0.82 -5.52
CA GLY A 84 -13.25 1.82 -5.39
C GLY A 84 -12.29 1.51 -4.23
N LEU A 85 -12.81 1.15 -3.07
CA LEU A 85 -12.00 0.76 -1.90
C LEU A 85 -11.11 -0.45 -2.20
N LEU A 86 -11.67 -1.44 -2.88
CA LEU A 86 -10.97 -2.65 -3.33
C LEU A 86 -9.84 -2.35 -4.32
N VAL A 87 -10.13 -1.59 -5.37
CA VAL A 87 -9.12 -1.22 -6.38
C VAL A 87 -8.04 -0.31 -5.76
N GLY A 88 -8.44 0.65 -4.92
CA GLY A 88 -7.52 1.57 -4.25
C GLY A 88 -6.56 0.84 -3.33
N SER A 89 -7.05 -0.12 -2.53
CA SER A 89 -6.19 -0.92 -1.64
C SER A 89 -5.19 -1.78 -2.42
N LEU A 90 -5.60 -2.42 -3.51
CA LEU A 90 -4.70 -3.19 -4.37
C LEU A 90 -3.61 -2.32 -5.01
N ILE A 91 -3.96 -1.12 -5.50
CA ILE A 91 -3.00 -0.17 -6.07
C ILE A 91 -1.96 0.24 -5.03
N ILE A 92 -2.39 0.67 -3.84
CA ILE A 92 -1.49 1.13 -2.78
C ILE A 92 -0.57 0.00 -2.34
N SER A 93 -1.13 -1.18 -2.03
CA SER A 93 -0.32 -2.29 -1.54
C SER A 93 0.62 -2.86 -2.60
N GLY A 94 0.19 -2.90 -3.87
CA GLY A 94 1.05 -3.31 -4.98
C GLY A 94 2.20 -2.33 -5.18
N ASP A 95 1.91 -1.04 -5.24
CA ASP A 95 2.91 0.02 -5.40
C ASP A 95 3.94 -0.01 -4.26
N THR A 96 3.49 -0.10 -3.01
CA THR A 96 4.41 -0.21 -1.86
C THR A 96 5.27 -1.48 -1.94
N TYR A 97 4.70 -2.63 -2.31
CA TYR A 97 5.46 -3.87 -2.43
C TYR A 97 6.52 -3.80 -3.53
N PHE A 98 6.19 -3.26 -4.70
CA PHE A 98 7.15 -3.11 -5.79
C PHE A 98 8.23 -2.07 -5.48
N LEU A 99 7.88 -0.98 -4.81
CA LEU A 99 8.85 0.02 -4.35
C LEU A 99 9.86 -0.61 -3.39
N GLU A 100 9.42 -1.44 -2.44
CA GLU A 100 10.31 -2.07 -1.46
C GLU A 100 11.20 -3.16 -2.09
N ILE A 101 10.70 -3.92 -3.07
CA ILE A 101 11.49 -4.98 -3.72
C ILE A 101 12.46 -4.43 -4.76
N TYR A 102 12.04 -3.42 -5.52
CA TYR A 102 12.78 -2.89 -6.65
C TYR A 102 13.23 -1.45 -6.39
N TYR A 103 13.49 -1.08 -5.13
CA TYR A 103 13.75 0.31 -4.72
C TYR A 103 14.72 1.07 -5.62
N GLN A 104 15.83 0.43 -6.02
CA GLN A 104 16.86 1.02 -6.87
C GLN A 104 16.42 1.25 -8.34
N HIS A 105 15.47 0.45 -8.83
CA HIS A 105 15.03 0.45 -10.23
C HIS A 105 13.58 0.91 -10.42
N TYR A 106 12.84 1.14 -9.33
CA TYR A 106 11.44 1.48 -9.38
C TYR A 106 11.25 2.95 -9.79
N PRO A 107 10.58 3.24 -10.93
CA PRO A 107 10.48 4.61 -11.41
C PRO A 107 9.63 5.48 -10.47
N CYS A 108 10.21 6.58 -9.95
CA CYS A 108 9.51 7.51 -9.06
C CYS A 108 8.21 8.07 -9.66
N ILE A 109 8.15 8.24 -10.99
CA ILE A 109 6.94 8.70 -11.70
C ILE A 109 5.79 7.70 -11.52
N ILE A 110 6.08 6.40 -11.58
CA ILE A 110 5.07 5.35 -11.39
C ILE A 110 4.57 5.38 -9.94
N HIS A 111 5.48 5.50 -8.97
CA HIS A 111 5.13 5.63 -7.56
C HIS A 111 4.18 6.81 -7.32
N HIS A 112 4.52 8.00 -7.80
CA HIS A 112 3.69 9.19 -7.63
C HIS A 112 2.33 9.08 -8.34
N LEU A 113 2.28 8.43 -9.50
CA LEU A 113 1.03 8.18 -10.22
C LEU A 113 0.13 7.21 -9.45
N LEU A 114 0.66 6.08 -9.00
CA LEU A 114 -0.09 5.05 -8.29
C LEU A 114 -0.55 5.52 -6.92
N THR A 115 0.29 6.22 -6.16
CA THR A 115 -0.12 6.84 -4.90
C THR A 115 -1.16 7.95 -5.11
N GLY A 116 -0.97 8.79 -6.13
CA GLY A 116 -1.91 9.85 -6.50
C GLY A 116 -3.30 9.33 -6.91
N ILE A 117 -3.39 8.12 -7.45
CA ILE A 117 -4.68 7.49 -7.80
C ILE A 117 -5.21 6.64 -6.63
N GLY A 118 -4.35 5.84 -6.03
CA GLY A 118 -4.69 4.84 -5.02
C GLY A 118 -5.25 5.46 -3.75
N TYR A 119 -4.56 6.45 -3.17
CA TYR A 119 -4.98 7.07 -1.90
C TYR A 119 -6.33 7.79 -2.00
N PRO A 120 -6.58 8.67 -2.99
CA PRO A 120 -7.89 9.30 -3.14
C PRO A 120 -9.00 8.28 -3.39
N LEU A 121 -8.73 7.23 -4.17
CA LEU A 121 -9.71 6.18 -4.44
C LEU A 121 -10.07 5.40 -3.17
N TYR A 122 -9.07 5.02 -2.37
CA TYR A 122 -9.27 4.29 -1.12
C TYR A 122 -9.98 5.15 -0.06
N LEU A 123 -9.43 6.32 0.26
CA LEU A 123 -9.96 7.20 1.31
C LEU A 123 -11.31 7.80 0.94
N GLY A 124 -11.47 8.23 -0.31
CA GLY A 124 -12.74 8.75 -0.82
C GLY A 124 -13.85 7.69 -0.78
N SER A 125 -13.52 6.46 -1.18
CA SER A 125 -14.47 5.34 -1.09
C SER A 125 -14.84 5.01 0.35
N ALA A 126 -13.86 4.94 1.26
CA ALA A 126 -14.09 4.70 2.67
C ALA A 126 -15.02 5.77 3.29
N GLY A 127 -14.73 7.05 3.06
CA GLY A 127 -15.55 8.16 3.55
C GLY A 127 -16.99 8.11 3.03
N LEU A 128 -17.19 7.81 1.75
CA LEU A 128 -18.53 7.71 1.15
C LEU A 128 -19.33 6.51 1.66
N ILE A 129 -18.67 5.37 1.93
CA ILE A 129 -19.29 4.21 2.56
C ILE A 129 -19.77 4.59 3.96
N ILE A 130 -18.94 5.25 4.77
CA ILE A 130 -19.27 5.68 6.14
C ILE A 130 -20.47 6.63 6.12
N ILE A 131 -20.44 7.68 5.29
CA ILE A 131 -21.54 8.66 5.18
C ILE A 131 -22.86 7.98 4.80
N ARG A 132 -22.82 7.07 3.81
CA ARG A 132 -24.02 6.32 3.42
C ARG A 132 -24.50 5.40 4.52
N TYR A 133 -23.59 4.72 5.21
CA TYR A 133 -23.92 3.85 6.32
C TYR A 133 -24.72 4.59 7.40
N TYR A 134 -24.25 5.78 7.83
CA TYR A 134 -24.99 6.63 8.77
C TYR A 134 -26.37 7.04 8.23
N LYS A 135 -26.48 7.41 6.95
CA LYS A 135 -27.76 7.78 6.33
C LYS A 135 -28.77 6.62 6.33
N TYR A 136 -28.32 5.39 6.04
CA TYR A 136 -29.17 4.21 6.09
C TYR A 136 -29.54 3.80 7.51
N TYR A 137 -28.62 3.94 8.46
CA TYR A 137 -28.89 3.69 9.87
C TYR A 137 -29.99 4.62 10.39
N TYR A 138 -29.87 5.93 10.12
CA TYR A 138 -30.85 6.94 10.52
C TYR A 138 -32.24 6.68 9.91
N LYS A 139 -32.31 6.36 8.60
CA LYS A 139 -33.58 5.98 7.94
C LYS A 139 -34.21 4.74 8.55
N SER A 140 -33.41 3.73 8.91
CA SER A 140 -33.89 2.50 9.54
C SER A 140 -34.46 2.77 10.93
N GLN A 141 -33.82 3.64 11.72
CA GLN A 141 -34.34 4.03 13.04
C GLN A 141 -35.66 4.79 12.93
N ILE A 142 -35.77 5.76 12.01
CA ILE A 142 -37.04 6.48 11.80
C ILE A 142 -38.16 5.52 11.40
N ALA A 143 -37.88 4.56 10.51
CA ALA A 143 -38.87 3.57 10.09
C ALA A 143 -39.32 2.70 11.27
N TYR A 144 -38.39 2.29 12.13
CA TYR A 144 -38.70 1.55 13.35
C TYR A 144 -39.58 2.36 14.31
N PHE A 145 -39.21 3.62 14.57
CA PHE A 145 -40.03 4.52 15.40
C PHE A 145 -41.42 4.76 14.81
N LYS A 146 -41.55 5.00 13.51
CA LYS A 146 -42.87 5.11 12.85
C LYS A 146 -43.73 3.86 13.06
N SER A 147 -43.15 2.68 12.84
CA SER A 147 -43.90 1.43 13.06
C SER A 147 -44.31 1.22 14.52
N PHE A 148 -43.53 1.75 15.47
CA PHE A 148 -43.85 1.66 16.89
C PHE A 148 -44.95 2.64 17.32
N PHE A 149 -45.04 3.82 16.70
CA PHE A 149 -46.06 4.83 17.01
C PHE A 149 -47.36 4.71 16.20
N GLU A 150 -47.40 3.83 15.19
CA GLU A 150 -48.61 3.50 14.41
C GLU A 150 -49.40 2.31 14.99
N PHE A 151 -48.98 1.76 16.13
CA PHE A 151 -49.75 0.82 16.97
C PHE A 151 -50.36 1.53 18.18
#